data_AF-A0A3L8C6L0-F1
#
_entry.id   AF-A0A3L8C6L0-F1
#
_cell.length_a   1.000
_cell.length_b   1.000
_cell.length_c   1.000
_cell.angle_alpha   90.00
_cell.angle_beta   90.00
_cell.angle_gamma   90.00
#
_symmetry.space_group_name_H-M   'P 1'
#
loop_
_entity.id
_entity.type
_entity.pdbx_description
1 polymer ?
#
loop_
_entity_poly.entity_id
_entity_poly.type
_entity_poly.pdbx_seq_one_letter_code
_entity_poly.pdbx_strand_id
1 'polypeptide(L)'
;MSLGSPLIRYWYNPSSDMVGETVEAFLQEMAGPTLIHIPGLDRSRKRAICTLLHGNEPSGTRAVFRLLKEGITPVVDLLCFIGSVRTALHEPMFFYRHLPEDKDLNRCFKAPFESDQGRLAKAILDILQDMNPEALIDIHNTSGMGPCFAVSMKQDPA
;
A
#
# COMPACT_ATOMS: atom_id res chain seq x y z
N MET A 1 7.72 -8.51 -17.91
CA MET A 1 6.57 -7.60 -17.88
C MET A 1 5.70 -8.02 -16.70
N SER A 2 5.72 -7.29 -15.57
CA SER A 2 4.78 -7.54 -14.47
C SER A 2 4.24 -6.23 -13.87
N LEU A 3 3.96 -5.26 -14.74
CA LEU A 3 3.19 -4.07 -14.38
C LEU A 3 1.68 -4.27 -14.63
N GLY A 4 1.24 -5.52 -14.77
CA GLY A 4 -0.11 -5.87 -15.21
C GLY A 4 -0.69 -7.09 -14.50
N SER A 5 -0.39 -7.30 -13.22
CA SER A 5 -1.13 -8.27 -12.42
C SER A 5 -2.61 -7.88 -12.45
N PRO A 6 -3.55 -8.77 -12.85
CA PRO A 6 -4.98 -8.45 -12.84
C PRO A 6 -5.49 -8.16 -11.41
N LEU A 7 -4.70 -8.48 -10.38
CA LEU A 7 -5.03 -8.29 -8.97
C LEU A 7 -4.65 -6.90 -8.44
N ILE A 8 -3.70 -6.20 -9.09
CA ILE A 8 -3.18 -4.92 -8.61
C ILE A 8 -3.24 -3.92 -9.75
N ARG A 9 -4.05 -2.87 -9.58
CA ARG A 9 -4.11 -1.76 -10.54
C ARG A 9 -2.82 -0.95 -10.45
N TYR A 10 -2.35 -0.42 -11.57
CA TYR A 10 -1.14 0.38 -11.63
C TYR A 10 -1.48 1.82 -11.99
N TRP A 11 -1.14 2.75 -11.09
CA TRP A 11 -1.33 4.19 -11.29
C TRP A 11 0.04 4.85 -11.40
N TYR A 12 0.34 5.39 -12.58
CA TYR A 12 1.59 6.10 -12.82
C TYR A 12 1.40 7.60 -12.70
N ASN A 13 2.12 8.21 -11.76
CA ASN A 13 2.14 9.65 -11.47
C ASN A 13 0.74 10.30 -11.47
N PRO A 14 -0.19 9.84 -10.61
CA PRO A 14 -1.53 10.41 -10.61
C PRO A 14 -1.50 11.88 -10.17
N SER A 15 -2.19 12.75 -10.89
CA SER A 15 -2.40 14.15 -10.54
C SER A 15 -3.38 14.30 -9.38
N SER A 16 -3.36 15.48 -8.75
CA SER A 16 -4.18 15.77 -7.56
C SER A 16 -5.69 15.79 -7.84
N ASP A 17 -6.11 15.99 -9.09
CA ASP A 17 -7.51 15.89 -9.53
C ASP A 17 -7.98 14.45 -9.71
N MET A 18 -7.08 13.52 -10.08
CA MET A 18 -7.43 12.09 -10.25
C MET A 18 -7.67 11.36 -8.92
N VAL A 19 -7.19 11.91 -7.79
CA VAL A 19 -7.31 11.26 -6.47
C VAL A 19 -8.53 11.74 -5.67
N GLY A 20 -9.29 12.72 -6.18
CA GLY A 20 -10.46 13.29 -5.51
C GLY A 20 -10.12 14.27 -4.36
N GLU A 21 -11.16 14.61 -3.59
CA GLU A 21 -11.05 15.59 -2.48
C GLU A 21 -10.97 14.96 -1.08
N THR A 22 -11.32 13.67 -0.97
CA THR A 22 -11.29 12.94 0.29
C THR A 22 -10.59 11.59 0.14
N VAL A 23 -10.16 11.01 1.26
CA VAL A 23 -9.47 9.71 1.27
C VAL A 23 -10.44 8.59 0.89
N GLU A 24 -11.71 8.79 1.19
CA GLU A 24 -12.83 7.95 0.82
C GLU A 24 -13.01 7.92 -0.71
N ALA A 25 -13.08 9.09 -1.34
CA ALA A 25 -13.13 9.20 -2.81
C ALA A 25 -11.88 8.58 -3.45
N PHE A 26 -10.70 8.83 -2.87
CA PHE A 26 -9.45 8.24 -3.34
C PHE A 26 -9.47 6.71 -3.37
N LEU A 27 -10.01 6.06 -2.33
CA LEU A 27 -10.17 4.60 -2.31
C LEU A 27 -11.24 4.12 -3.30
N GLN A 28 -12.33 4.87 -3.47
CA GLN A 28 -13.38 4.56 -4.44
C GLN A 28 -12.85 4.57 -5.87
N GLU A 29 -12.03 5.57 -6.23
CA GLU A 29 -11.37 5.65 -7.54
C GLU A 29 -10.43 4.46 -7.79
N MET A 30 -9.73 3.99 -6.76
CA MET A 30 -8.91 2.77 -6.85
C MET A 30 -9.76 1.51 -7.08
N ALA A 31 -10.92 1.40 -6.43
CA ALA A 31 -11.84 0.24 -6.47
C ALA A 31 -11.23 -1.14 -6.08
N GLY A 32 -9.96 -1.18 -5.69
CA GLY A 32 -9.23 -2.40 -5.38
C GLY A 32 -7.75 -2.15 -5.12
N PRO A 33 -6.99 -3.23 -4.84
CA PRO A 33 -5.55 -3.12 -4.56
C PRO A 33 -4.83 -2.36 -5.67
N THR A 34 -3.99 -1.40 -5.29
CA THR A 34 -3.37 -0.48 -6.24
C THR A 34 -1.91 -0.23 -5.89
N LEU A 35 -1.05 -0.27 -6.90
CA LEU A 35 0.31 0.27 -6.85
C LEU A 35 0.31 1.65 -7.49
N ILE A 36 0.65 2.66 -6.71
CA ILE A 36 0.90 4.01 -7.18
C ILE A 36 2.40 4.20 -7.34
N HIS A 37 2.85 4.57 -8.53
CA HIS A 37 4.26 4.86 -8.80
C HIS A 37 4.43 6.35 -9.07
N ILE A 38 5.10 7.03 -8.14
CA ILE A 38 5.41 8.46 -8.22
C ILE A 38 6.88 8.63 -8.66
N PRO A 39 7.14 9.24 -9.82
CA PRO A 39 8.49 9.45 -10.30
C PRO A 39 9.22 10.46 -9.41
N GLY A 40 10.44 10.13 -9.02
CA GLY A 40 11.32 11.02 -8.27
C GLY A 40 12.32 11.75 -9.16
N LEU A 41 13.18 12.55 -8.51
CA LEU A 41 14.29 13.23 -9.18
C LEU A 41 15.33 12.23 -9.72
N ASP A 42 15.68 11.21 -8.92
CA ASP A 42 16.54 10.11 -9.34
C ASP A 42 15.70 8.85 -9.68
N ARG A 43 15.56 8.59 -10.98
CA ARG A 43 14.80 7.46 -11.53
C ARG A 43 15.51 6.11 -11.43
N SER A 44 16.80 6.11 -11.09
CA SER A 44 17.59 4.87 -10.99
C SER A 44 17.33 4.11 -9.70
N ARG A 45 16.86 4.81 -8.67
CA ARG A 45 16.60 4.28 -7.32
C ARG A 45 15.11 4.27 -7.04
N LYS A 46 14.66 3.32 -6.23
CA LYS A 46 13.25 3.17 -5.84
C LYS A 46 13.13 2.91 -4.36
N ARG A 47 12.13 3.48 -3.70
CA ARG A 47 11.70 3.11 -2.34
C ARG A 47 10.24 2.71 -2.37
N ALA A 48 9.87 1.78 -1.51
CA ALA A 48 8.51 1.29 -1.42
C ALA A 48 7.87 1.65 -0.09
N ILE A 49 6.57 1.92 -0.15
CA ILE A 49 5.67 2.00 0.99
C ILE A 49 4.59 0.95 0.75
N CYS A 50 4.26 0.17 1.77
CA CYS A 50 3.07 -0.66 1.80
C CYS A 50 2.16 -0.14 2.93
N THR A 51 0.86 -0.07 2.68
CA THR A 51 -0.10 0.32 3.71
C THR A 51 -1.48 -0.25 3.39
N LEU A 52 -2.39 -0.09 4.35
CA LEU A 52 -3.74 -0.63 4.32
C LEU A 52 -3.73 -2.15 4.14
N LEU A 53 -2.75 -2.86 4.69
CA LEU A 53 -2.78 -4.32 4.75
C LEU A 53 -3.96 -4.80 5.60
N HIS A 54 -4.33 -4.03 6.63
CA HIS A 54 -5.61 -4.14 7.30
C HIS A 54 -6.53 -2.99 6.86
N GLY A 55 -7.80 -3.29 6.63
CA GLY A 55 -8.78 -2.33 6.12
C GLY A 55 -9.14 -1.21 7.09
N ASN A 56 -8.86 -1.37 8.39
CA ASN A 56 -9.18 -0.42 9.44
C ASN A 56 -8.00 0.46 9.88
N GLU A 57 -6.94 0.51 9.09
CA GLU A 57 -5.71 1.22 9.41
C GLU A 57 -5.40 2.32 8.37
N PRO A 58 -6.13 3.46 8.42
CA PRO A 58 -6.13 4.46 7.34
C PRO A 58 -4.91 5.38 7.31
N SER A 59 -4.04 5.38 8.33
CA SER A 59 -3.03 6.44 8.49
C SER A 59 -2.05 6.53 7.33
N GLY A 60 -1.55 5.39 6.83
CA GLY A 60 -0.64 5.39 5.67
C GLY A 60 -1.35 5.81 4.38
N THR A 61 -2.58 5.36 4.15
CA THR A 61 -3.41 5.80 3.00
C THR A 61 -3.63 7.31 3.04
N ARG A 62 -3.94 7.87 4.22
CA ARG A 62 -4.09 9.32 4.43
C ARG A 62 -2.80 10.07 4.12
N ALA A 63 -1.65 9.52 4.50
CA ALA A 63 -0.35 10.12 4.21
C ALA A 63 -0.05 10.13 2.70
N VAL A 64 -0.29 9.00 2.00
CA VAL A 64 -0.13 8.92 0.54
C VAL A 64 -1.07 9.87 -0.18
N PHE A 65 -2.33 9.95 0.23
CA PHE A 65 -3.31 10.90 -0.32
C PHE A 65 -2.82 12.35 -0.21
N ARG A 66 -2.34 12.76 0.97
CA ARG A 66 -1.80 14.12 1.19
C ARG A 66 -0.58 14.40 0.34
N LEU A 67 0.35 13.45 0.26
CA LEU A 67 1.56 13.56 -0.57
C LEU A 67 1.20 13.83 -2.03
N LEU A 68 0.18 13.14 -2.56
CA LEU A 68 -0.33 13.33 -3.92
C LEU A 68 -1.04 14.69 -4.09
N LYS A 69 -1.86 15.11 -3.12
CA LYS A 69 -2.53 16.43 -3.17
C LYS A 69 -1.54 17.59 -3.10
N GLU A 70 -0.47 17.45 -2.34
CA GLU A 70 0.60 18.45 -2.22
C GLU A 70 1.53 18.48 -3.45
N GLY A 71 1.46 17.48 -4.34
CA GLY A 71 2.28 17.42 -5.55
C GLY A 71 3.77 17.28 -5.24
N ILE A 72 4.12 16.64 -4.11
CA ILE A 72 5.51 16.46 -3.71
C ILE A 72 6.23 15.60 -4.75
N THR A 73 7.38 16.08 -5.24
CA THR A 73 8.31 15.28 -6.04
C THR A 73 9.31 14.59 -5.11
N PRO A 74 9.29 13.25 -4.99
CA PRO A 74 10.23 12.53 -4.15
C PRO A 74 11.66 12.59 -4.69
N VAL A 75 12.65 12.33 -3.83
CA VAL A 75 14.07 12.30 -4.24
C VAL A 75 14.42 11.12 -5.15
N VAL A 76 13.70 10.01 -5.01
CA VAL A 76 13.84 8.77 -5.79
C VAL A 76 12.44 8.25 -6.14
N ASP A 77 12.30 7.35 -7.10
CA ASP A 77 10.98 6.79 -7.45
C ASP A 77 10.32 6.16 -6.21
N LEU A 78 9.05 6.50 -5.97
CA LEU A 78 8.28 6.03 -4.83
C LEU A 78 7.18 5.07 -5.30
N LEU A 79 7.18 3.86 -4.73
CA LEU A 79 6.22 2.80 -5.02
C LEU A 79 5.29 2.63 -3.81
N CYS A 80 4.04 3.08 -3.91
CA CYS A 80 3.06 2.99 -2.83
C CYS A 80 2.05 1.88 -3.11
N PHE A 81 2.11 0.78 -2.36
CA PHE A 81 1.13 -0.29 -2.40
C PHE A 81 0.00 -0.02 -1.40
N ILE A 82 -1.24 0.01 -1.90
CA ILE A 82 -2.46 0.11 -1.12
C ILE A 82 -3.20 -1.22 -1.23
N GLY A 83 -3.22 -2.00 -0.14
CA GLY A 83 -3.67 -3.40 -0.15
C GLY A 83 -5.19 -3.58 -0.08
N SER A 84 -5.73 -3.63 1.13
CA SER A 84 -7.10 -4.02 1.48
C SER A 84 -8.14 -2.92 1.20
N VAL A 85 -8.09 -2.32 0.01
CA VAL A 85 -9.00 -1.24 -0.43
C VAL A 85 -10.47 -1.66 -0.32
N ARG A 86 -10.81 -2.87 -0.77
CA ARG A 86 -12.20 -3.39 -0.68
C ARG A 86 -12.68 -3.54 0.75
N THR A 87 -11.83 -4.03 1.65
CA THR A 87 -12.13 -4.13 3.07
C THR A 87 -12.34 -2.76 3.69
N ALA A 88 -11.50 -1.78 3.35
CA ALA A 88 -11.61 -0.41 3.84
C ALA A 88 -12.89 0.30 3.36
N LEU A 89 -13.35 -0.02 2.15
CA LEU A 89 -14.58 0.50 1.57
C LEU A 89 -15.86 -0.21 2.07
N HIS A 90 -15.73 -1.34 2.75
CA HIS A 90 -16.89 -2.07 3.27
C HIS A 90 -17.50 -1.31 4.45
N GLU A 91 -18.80 -1.07 4.39
CA GLU A 91 -19.49 -0.24 5.39
C GLU A 91 -19.63 -0.94 6.76
N PRO A 92 -19.40 -0.23 7.89
CA PRO A 92 -18.92 1.15 7.96
C PRO A 92 -17.46 1.26 7.53
N MET A 93 -17.12 2.26 6.72
CA MET A 93 -15.78 2.39 6.16
C MET A 93 -14.66 2.41 7.23
N PHE A 94 -13.51 1.83 6.89
CA PHE A 94 -12.35 1.63 7.77
C PHE A 94 -12.67 0.91 9.10
N PHE A 95 -13.68 0.05 9.13
CA PHE A 95 -14.04 -0.68 10.35
C PHE A 95 -13.38 -2.05 10.44
N TYR A 96 -13.38 -2.79 9.34
CA TYR A 96 -12.91 -4.17 9.32
C TYR A 96 -11.39 -4.25 9.13
N ARG A 97 -10.73 -5.03 9.99
CA ARG A 97 -9.32 -5.41 9.82
C ARG A 97 -9.14 -6.23 8.53
N HIS A 98 -9.98 -7.24 8.37
CA HIS A 98 -10.22 -8.03 7.16
C HIS A 98 -11.69 -8.45 7.18
N LEU A 99 -12.27 -8.79 6.03
CA LEU A 99 -13.64 -9.31 5.99
C LEU A 99 -13.69 -10.75 6.55
N PRO A 100 -14.82 -11.20 7.12
CA PRO A 100 -14.95 -12.53 7.72
C PRO A 100 -14.59 -13.70 6.79
N GLU A 101 -14.87 -13.57 5.51
CA GLU A 101 -14.59 -14.55 4.45
C GLU A 101 -13.14 -14.52 3.96
N ASP A 102 -12.42 -13.44 4.27
CA ASP A 102 -11.05 -13.20 3.84
C ASP A 102 -10.03 -13.59 4.91
N LYS A 103 -8.86 -14.08 4.47
CA LYS A 103 -7.70 -14.20 5.35
C LYS A 103 -7.13 -12.81 5.67
N ASP A 104 -6.49 -12.67 6.83
CA ASP A 104 -5.68 -11.48 7.12
C ASP A 104 -4.54 -11.37 6.09
N LEU A 105 -4.58 -10.33 5.24
CA LEU A 105 -3.61 -10.11 4.17
C LEU A 105 -2.17 -10.03 4.70
N ASN A 106 -1.97 -9.44 5.89
CA ASN A 106 -0.65 -9.34 6.52
C ASN A 106 -0.13 -10.71 7.03
N ARG A 107 -0.93 -11.77 6.94
CA ARG A 107 -0.52 -13.16 7.22
C ARG A 107 -0.31 -13.98 5.94
N CYS A 108 -0.51 -13.37 4.77
CA CYS A 108 -0.53 -14.07 3.48
C CYS A 108 0.80 -13.97 2.70
N PHE A 109 1.83 -13.29 3.20
CA PHE A 109 3.13 -13.12 2.55
C PHE A 109 4.05 -14.36 2.59
N LYS A 110 3.47 -15.56 2.73
CA LYS A 110 4.18 -16.84 2.67
C LYS A 110 3.36 -17.86 1.87
N ALA A 111 4.05 -18.78 1.20
CA ALA A 111 3.44 -19.90 0.49
C ALA A 111 2.46 -20.67 1.40
N PRO A 112 1.35 -21.23 0.87
CA PRO A 112 1.16 -21.61 -0.54
C PRO A 112 0.45 -20.58 -1.44
N PHE A 113 0.06 -19.41 -0.94
CA PHE A 113 -0.61 -18.34 -1.73
C PHE A 113 -1.94 -18.74 -2.41
N GLU A 114 -2.66 -19.73 -1.88
CA GLU A 114 -3.85 -20.30 -2.55
C GLU A 114 -5.10 -19.42 -2.41
N SER A 115 -5.26 -18.71 -1.28
CA SER A 115 -6.40 -17.81 -1.05
C SER A 115 -6.29 -16.55 -1.91
N ASP A 116 -7.40 -15.83 -2.08
CA ASP A 116 -7.43 -14.55 -2.82
C ASP A 116 -6.41 -13.55 -2.26
N GLN A 117 -6.38 -13.42 -0.93
CA GLN A 117 -5.39 -12.62 -0.21
C GLN A 117 -3.95 -13.16 -0.36
N GLY A 118 -3.81 -14.49 -0.48
CA GLY A 118 -2.54 -15.15 -0.78
C GLY A 118 -2.01 -14.78 -2.16
N ARG A 119 -2.86 -14.84 -3.19
CA ARG A 119 -2.51 -14.45 -4.56
C ARG A 119 -2.20 -12.96 -4.65
N LEU A 120 -2.93 -12.11 -3.92
CA LEU A 120 -2.62 -10.69 -3.81
C LEU A 120 -1.24 -10.45 -3.16
N ALA A 121 -0.96 -11.09 -2.02
CA ALA A 121 0.34 -10.98 -1.35
C ALA A 121 1.49 -11.46 -2.26
N LYS A 122 1.29 -12.56 -3.00
CA LYS A 122 2.26 -13.04 -3.99
C LYS A 122 2.49 -12.02 -5.10
N ALA A 123 1.44 -11.41 -5.64
CA ALA A 123 1.57 -10.36 -6.65
C ALA A 123 2.35 -9.14 -6.11
N ILE A 124 2.14 -8.73 -4.86
CA ILE A 124 2.93 -7.66 -4.22
C ILE A 124 4.41 -8.07 -4.14
N LEU A 125 4.70 -9.30 -3.68
CA LEU A 125 6.07 -9.82 -3.59
C LEU A 125 6.77 -9.86 -4.96
N ASP A 126 6.06 -10.32 -5.99
CA ASP A 126 6.61 -10.40 -7.35
C ASP A 126 6.94 -9.02 -7.91
N ILE A 127 6.06 -8.03 -7.70
CA ILE A 127 6.32 -6.66 -8.13
C ILE A 127 7.48 -6.05 -7.34
N LEU A 128 7.56 -6.28 -6.02
CA LEU A 128 8.68 -5.81 -5.20
C LEU A 128 10.01 -6.42 -5.68
N GLN A 129 10.02 -7.70 -6.03
CA GLN A 129 11.19 -8.38 -6.57
C GLN A 129 11.60 -7.81 -7.93
N ASP A 130 10.64 -7.58 -8.83
CA ASP A 130 10.88 -7.03 -10.16
C ASP A 130 11.36 -5.56 -10.11
N MET A 131 10.76 -4.74 -9.23
CA MET A 131 11.08 -3.32 -9.11
C MET A 131 12.34 -3.06 -8.30
N ASN A 132 12.70 -3.99 -7.41
CA ASN A 132 13.89 -3.98 -6.57
C ASN A 132 14.10 -2.65 -5.82
N PRO A 133 13.16 -2.22 -4.95
CA PRO A 133 13.35 -1.02 -4.15
C PRO A 133 14.44 -1.22 -3.10
N GLU A 134 15.18 -0.14 -2.78
CA GLU A 134 16.27 -0.17 -1.80
C GLU A 134 15.76 -0.26 -0.35
N ALA A 135 14.49 0.08 -0.12
CA ALA A 135 13.83 0.01 1.18
C ALA A 135 12.31 -0.18 1.02
N LEU A 136 11.69 -0.81 2.01
CA LEU A 136 10.24 -0.93 2.15
C LEU A 136 9.83 -0.50 3.55
N ILE A 137 8.87 0.42 3.64
CA ILE A 137 8.20 0.78 4.91
C ILE A 137 6.77 0.27 4.86
N ASP A 138 6.36 -0.48 5.87
CA ASP A 138 4.98 -0.93 6.04
C ASP A 138 4.30 -0.11 7.15
N ILE A 139 3.27 0.65 6.80
CA ILE A 139 2.61 1.61 7.70
C ILE A 139 1.29 1.02 8.22
N HIS A 140 1.24 0.86 9.55
CA HIS A 140 0.10 0.33 10.32
C HIS A 140 -0.42 1.36 11.34
N ASN A 141 -1.62 1.11 11.84
CA ASN A 141 -2.18 1.79 13.01
C ASN A 141 -2.10 0.87 14.24
N THR A 142 -1.90 1.44 15.43
CA THR A 142 -2.05 0.71 16.69
C THR A 142 -3.53 0.71 17.11
N SER A 143 -4.03 -0.42 17.60
CA SER A 143 -5.41 -0.54 18.11
C SER A 143 -5.64 0.13 19.47
N GLY A 144 -4.59 0.63 20.12
CA GLY A 144 -4.64 1.27 21.43
C GLY A 144 -3.93 2.61 21.47
N MET A 145 -4.09 3.31 22.59
CA MET A 145 -3.39 4.56 22.90
C MET A 145 -1.92 4.23 23.22
N GLY A 146 -1.03 4.55 22.28
CA GLY A 146 0.41 4.34 22.43
C GLY A 146 1.20 5.36 21.62
N PRO A 147 2.50 5.55 21.93
CA PRO A 147 3.36 6.39 21.12
C PRO A 147 3.56 5.80 19.72
N CYS A 148 3.95 6.64 18.76
CA CYS A 148 4.42 6.15 17.46
C CYS A 148 5.72 5.36 17.66
N PHE A 149 5.83 4.18 17.03
CA PHE A 149 7.03 3.35 17.06
C PHE A 149 7.27 2.69 15.69
N ALA A 150 8.48 2.17 15.50
CA ALA A 150 8.84 1.37 14.33
C ALA A 150 9.38 0.01 14.77
N VAL A 151 9.16 -1.01 13.94
CA VAL A 151 9.71 -2.35 14.12
C VAL A 151 10.67 -2.63 12.97
N SER A 152 11.90 -3.02 13.28
CA SER A 152 12.86 -3.51 12.28
C SER A 152 12.99 -5.03 12.37
N MET A 153 13.07 -5.69 11.22
CA MET A 153 13.30 -7.14 11.13
C MET A 153 14.68 -7.55 11.64
N LYS A 154 15.67 -6.66 11.48
CA LYS A 154 17.03 -6.83 11.96
C LYS A 154 17.55 -5.48 12.43
N GLN A 155 18.11 -5.44 13.64
CA GLN A 155 18.92 -4.31 14.08
C GLN A 155 20.33 -4.56 13.56
N ASP A 156 20.76 -3.84 12.52
CA ASP A 156 22.18 -3.84 12.19
C ASP A 156 22.88 -2.94 13.22
N PRO A 157 23.92 -3.43 13.93
CA PRO A 157 24.75 -2.56 14.74
C PRO A 157 25.45 -1.58 13.78
N ALA A 158 25.20 -0.29 14.00
CA ALA A 158 25.93 0.79 13.35
C ALA A 158 27.42 0.77 13.76
#